data_AF-A0A7I7XWG1-F1
#
_entry.id   AF-A0A7I7XWG1-F1
#
_cell.length_a   1.000
_cell.length_b   1.000
_cell.length_c   1.000
_cell.angle_alpha   90.00
_cell.angle_beta   90.00
_cell.angle_gamma   90.00
#
_symmetry.space_group_name_H-M   'P 1'
#
loop_
_entity.id
_entity.type
_entity.pdbx_description
1 polymer ?
#
loop_
_entity_poly.entity_id
_entity_poly.type
_entity_poly.pdbx_seq_one_letter_code
_entity_poly.pdbx_strand_id
1 'polypeptide(L)'
;MSLDPRTPVLVAYGQVNQADNTPEPLEPVALMAAAAREAADPRVLAAVDAIRVVNLLSWRYRDPGLLLGQLIGADNPSTRYTGVGGNVPQTLVNQACLDIIAGRNEVVLIGGAETWKTRKRLKANGIRPDWTKQDESVPVPPGADDAVEMSSPSQDQVGLLLPSHVYPWFEEALRIAAGETQDEHRRRIGALWARFNEVAQTNPHAWSNKAYTAEEITEPGPDNRMISWPYTKLLNSNNMVDQSAVLILTSVEKAEHLQIPRERWVFPWAGTDAHDTYSIAERLDYSRSPAIRIGAGRALELAGLGIDDIDFIDIYSCFPCAVQVAANEIGVPTDDPNRPLTVTGGLTFAGGPWNNYVSHSIATMAERLVAEPGKRGLITANGGYLTKHAFGVYSTEPPADGFRWEDVQDRVDAEPTREAVVGWEGVGTVETWTAPFGRDGNPEKAFVSVRISEEPDSARVFALLDAEGAAAAVRGDIAGAKIRVEADGTATLV
;
A
#
# COMPACT_ATOMS: atom_id res chain seq x y z
N MET A 1 32.93 17.50 -1.63
CA MET A 1 32.13 18.67 -1.20
C MET A 1 31.59 18.37 0.18
N SER A 2 31.63 19.32 1.11
CA SER A 2 30.96 19.15 2.41
C SER A 2 29.45 19.17 2.17
N LEU A 3 28.72 18.17 2.67
CA LEU A 3 27.26 18.15 2.60
C LEU A 3 26.68 19.25 3.49
N ASP A 4 25.50 19.76 3.13
CA ASP A 4 24.76 20.63 4.04
C ASP A 4 24.49 19.85 5.35
N PRO A 5 24.90 20.37 6.52
CA PRO A 5 24.63 19.79 7.83
C PRO A 5 23.18 19.31 8.05
N ARG A 6 22.21 20.02 7.45
CA ARG A 6 20.76 19.73 7.57
C ARG A 6 20.21 18.81 6.49
N THR A 7 21.04 18.26 5.63
CA THR A 7 20.61 17.25 4.63
C THR A 7 20.01 16.05 5.36
N PRO A 8 18.76 15.64 5.07
CA PRO A 8 18.17 14.47 5.68
C PRO A 8 18.78 13.19 5.11
N VAL A 9 19.00 12.20 5.97
CA VAL A 9 19.58 10.91 5.62
C VAL A 9 18.90 9.79 6.41
N LEU A 10 18.48 8.73 5.72
CA LEU A 10 18.08 7.46 6.31
C LEU A 10 19.34 6.71 6.73
N VAL A 11 19.50 6.50 8.03
CA VAL A 11 20.75 6.00 8.64
C VAL A 11 20.62 4.61 9.25
N ALA A 12 19.40 4.20 9.55
CA ALA A 12 19.12 2.87 10.08
C ALA A 12 17.71 2.43 9.68
N TYR A 13 17.58 1.13 9.46
CA TYR A 13 16.36 0.47 9.02
C TYR A 13 16.41 -0.96 9.59
N GLY A 14 15.32 -1.40 10.20
CA GLY A 14 15.26 -2.71 10.85
C GLY A 14 13.92 -3.37 10.58
N GLN A 15 13.96 -4.69 10.39
CA GLN A 15 12.80 -5.50 10.04
C GLN A 15 12.80 -6.76 10.91
N VAL A 16 11.64 -7.12 11.46
CA VAL A 16 11.47 -8.32 12.28
C VAL A 16 10.21 -9.04 11.87
N ASN A 17 10.35 -10.34 11.61
CA ASN A 17 9.25 -11.28 11.46
C ASN A 17 9.18 -12.17 12.70
N GLN A 18 7.98 -12.37 13.22
CA GLN A 18 7.74 -13.32 14.29
C GLN A 18 7.18 -14.63 13.71
N ALA A 19 7.98 -15.69 13.78
CA ALA A 19 7.59 -17.00 13.29
C ALA A 19 6.45 -17.62 14.13
N ASP A 20 5.71 -18.54 13.53
CA ASP A 20 4.54 -19.18 14.18
C ASP A 20 4.89 -19.91 15.48
N ASN A 21 6.10 -20.43 15.56
CA ASN A 21 6.64 -21.20 16.68
C ASN A 21 7.41 -20.33 17.70
N THR A 22 7.42 -19.00 17.55
CA THR A 22 8.06 -18.10 18.53
C THR A 22 7.48 -18.35 19.92
N PRO A 23 8.31 -18.79 20.89
CA PRO A 23 7.90 -18.85 22.28
C PRO A 23 7.60 -17.42 22.77
N GLU A 24 6.46 -17.21 23.42
CA GLU A 24 6.03 -15.90 23.94
C GLU A 24 6.02 -14.79 22.88
N PRO A 25 5.07 -14.83 21.92
CA PRO A 25 4.99 -13.84 20.87
C PRO A 25 4.81 -12.41 21.41
N LEU A 26 5.63 -11.49 20.91
CA LEU A 26 5.60 -10.07 21.24
C LEU A 26 4.30 -9.41 20.74
N GLU A 27 3.87 -8.38 21.47
CA GLU A 27 2.82 -7.47 21.03
C GLU A 27 3.37 -6.44 20.01
N PRO A 28 2.51 -5.71 19.26
CA PRO A 28 2.95 -4.81 18.19
C PRO A 28 4.04 -3.81 18.57
N VAL A 29 3.88 -3.11 19.71
CA VAL A 29 4.85 -2.08 20.11
C VAL A 29 6.18 -2.69 20.58
N ALA A 30 6.14 -3.86 21.21
CA ALA A 30 7.34 -4.61 21.55
C ALA A 30 8.06 -5.15 20.29
N LEU A 31 7.30 -5.55 19.26
CA LEU A 31 7.85 -5.97 17.98
C LEU A 31 8.52 -4.78 17.24
N MET A 32 7.94 -3.58 17.31
CA MET A 32 8.60 -2.34 16.83
C MET A 32 9.89 -2.05 17.60
N ALA A 33 9.89 -2.23 18.92
CA ALA A 33 11.11 -2.04 19.72
C ALA A 33 12.20 -3.07 19.35
N ALA A 34 11.82 -4.31 19.01
CA ALA A 34 12.77 -5.30 18.49
C ALA A 34 13.36 -4.86 17.14
N ALA A 35 12.52 -4.41 16.20
CA ALA A 35 12.98 -3.88 14.91
C ALA A 35 13.88 -2.64 15.08
N ALA A 36 13.62 -1.76 16.05
CA ALA A 36 14.49 -0.63 16.38
C ALA A 36 15.88 -1.05 16.88
N ARG A 37 15.94 -2.11 17.70
CA ARG A 37 17.20 -2.66 18.21
C ARG A 37 18.00 -3.41 17.14
N GLU A 38 17.33 -4.00 16.15
CA GLU A 38 17.99 -4.53 14.94
C GLU A 38 18.53 -3.38 14.06
N ALA A 39 17.80 -2.27 13.97
CA ALA A 39 18.19 -1.13 13.15
C ALA A 39 19.43 -0.40 13.68
N ALA A 40 19.50 -0.13 14.98
CA ALA A 40 20.48 0.79 15.54
C ALA A 40 20.91 0.45 16.99
N ASP A 41 22.11 0.91 17.34
CA ASP A 41 22.66 0.78 18.69
C ASP A 41 21.94 1.71 19.69
N PRO A 42 22.05 1.45 21.01
CA PRO A 42 21.35 2.23 22.04
C PRO A 42 21.64 3.73 22.04
N ARG A 43 22.82 4.18 21.58
CA ARG A 43 23.15 5.61 21.52
C ARG A 43 22.32 6.32 20.45
N VAL A 44 22.10 5.68 19.30
CA VAL A 44 21.23 6.25 18.25
C VAL A 44 19.77 6.22 18.70
N LEU A 45 19.32 5.14 19.32
CA LEU A 45 17.94 5.02 19.82
C LEU A 45 17.61 6.03 20.92
N ALA A 46 18.54 6.27 21.85
CA ALA A 46 18.37 7.28 22.90
C ALA A 46 18.32 8.72 22.35
N ALA A 47 18.88 8.96 21.15
CA ALA A 47 18.89 10.27 20.50
C ALA A 47 17.60 10.59 19.74
N VAL A 48 16.66 9.65 19.60
CA VAL A 48 15.39 9.84 18.91
C VAL A 48 14.54 10.91 19.64
N ASP A 49 14.25 12.01 18.96
CA ASP A 49 13.44 13.12 19.48
C ASP A 49 12.01 13.15 18.90
N ALA A 50 11.75 12.31 17.90
CA ALA A 50 10.44 12.16 17.28
C ALA A 50 10.15 10.70 16.93
N ILE A 51 8.96 10.24 17.31
CA ILE A 51 8.43 8.93 16.93
C ILE A 51 7.14 9.13 16.14
N ARG A 52 7.06 8.51 14.96
CA ARG A 52 5.89 8.54 14.08
C ARG A 52 5.43 7.10 13.85
N VAL A 53 4.25 6.76 14.36
CA VAL A 53 3.71 5.39 14.30
C VAL A 53 2.65 5.26 13.22
N VAL A 54 2.84 4.29 12.34
CA VAL A 54 1.86 3.87 11.33
C VAL A 54 0.69 3.15 12.02
N ASN A 55 -0.54 3.45 11.59
CA ASN A 55 -1.75 2.94 12.22
C ASN A 55 -1.77 1.40 12.38
N LEU A 56 -2.03 0.94 13.60
CA LEU A 56 -2.07 -0.46 14.03
C LEU A 56 -3.52 -0.97 14.06
N LEU A 57 -3.77 -2.14 13.45
CA LEU A 57 -5.08 -2.79 13.45
C LEU A 57 -5.15 -3.97 14.42
N SER A 58 -4.03 -4.64 14.73
CA SER A 58 -4.03 -5.78 15.63
C SER A 58 -4.35 -5.40 17.08
N TRP A 59 -4.02 -4.20 17.56
CA TRP A 59 -4.33 -3.79 18.93
C TRP A 59 -4.51 -2.28 19.05
N ARG A 60 -5.35 -1.85 20.01
CA ARG A 60 -5.61 -0.43 20.24
C ARG A 60 -4.68 0.10 21.33
N TYR A 61 -3.84 1.05 20.94
CA TYR A 61 -3.05 1.89 21.83
C TYR A 61 -3.61 3.32 21.80
N ARG A 62 -3.34 4.12 22.83
CA ARG A 62 -3.65 5.56 22.80
C ARG A 62 -2.51 6.32 22.14
N ASP A 63 -1.30 6.09 22.62
CA ASP A 63 -0.07 6.62 22.05
C ASP A 63 0.98 5.50 21.95
N PRO A 64 0.99 4.71 20.86
CA PRO A 64 1.99 3.68 20.67
C PRO A 64 3.41 4.26 20.52
N GLY A 65 3.56 5.53 20.12
CA GLY A 65 4.85 6.19 20.00
C GLY A 65 5.48 6.46 21.36
N LEU A 66 4.68 6.89 22.33
CA LEU A 66 5.12 7.10 23.71
C LEU A 66 5.60 5.79 24.34
N LEU A 67 4.83 4.72 24.16
CA LEU A 67 5.20 3.38 24.65
C LEU A 67 6.48 2.88 23.97
N LEU A 68 6.62 3.08 22.66
CA LEU A 68 7.83 2.71 21.93
C LEU A 68 9.06 3.47 22.47
N GLY A 69 8.94 4.78 22.69
CA GLY A 69 10.00 5.61 23.25
C GLY A 69 10.53 5.08 24.58
N GLN A 70 9.62 4.67 25.47
CA GLN A 70 9.97 4.05 26.76
C GLN A 70 10.75 2.74 26.58
N LEU A 71 10.37 1.90 25.61
CA LEU A 71 11.03 0.61 25.38
C LEU A 71 12.43 0.75 24.77
N ILE A 72 12.67 1.78 23.94
CA ILE A 72 13.96 2.00 23.27
C ILE A 72 14.88 2.97 24.02
N GLY A 73 14.39 3.59 25.09
CA GLY A 73 15.17 4.54 25.91
C GLY A 73 15.28 5.95 25.31
N ALA A 74 14.33 6.35 24.46
CA ALA A 74 14.25 7.71 23.93
C ALA A 74 13.74 8.68 25.01
N ASP A 75 14.41 9.82 25.20
CA ASP A 75 14.06 10.80 26.22
C ASP A 75 12.96 11.74 25.74
N ASN A 76 11.72 11.47 26.18
CA ASN A 76 10.53 12.27 25.92
C ASN A 76 10.32 12.70 24.44
N PRO A 77 10.30 11.76 23.48
CA PRO A 77 10.16 12.09 22.07
C PRO A 77 8.78 12.68 21.76
N SER A 78 8.70 13.58 20.80
CA SER A 78 7.43 14.00 20.21
C SER A 78 6.77 12.83 19.47
N THR A 79 5.47 12.61 19.68
CA THR A 79 4.77 11.46 19.09
C THR A 79 3.74 11.89 18.05
N ARG A 80 3.56 11.04 17.03
CA ARG A 80 2.45 11.08 16.07
C ARG A 80 1.94 9.66 15.88
N TYR A 81 0.62 9.49 15.85
CA TYR A 81 0.00 8.23 15.45
C TYR A 81 -0.92 8.53 14.28
N THR A 82 -0.83 7.75 13.22
CA THR A 82 -1.48 8.11 11.95
C THR A 82 -2.87 7.50 11.80
N GLY A 83 -3.66 8.06 10.87
CA GLY A 83 -4.83 7.41 10.31
C GLY A 83 -4.47 6.22 9.40
N VAL A 84 -5.49 5.52 8.92
CA VAL A 84 -5.33 4.31 8.07
C VAL A 84 -4.85 4.69 6.66
N GLY A 85 -3.91 3.92 6.12
CA GLY A 85 -3.45 4.04 4.74
C GLY A 85 -2.08 3.40 4.51
N GLY A 86 -1.94 2.61 3.46
CA GLY A 86 -0.65 2.03 3.05
C GLY A 86 0.32 3.05 2.43
N ASN A 87 -0.15 4.25 2.06
CA ASN A 87 0.70 5.34 1.58
C ASN A 87 1.51 6.01 2.70
N VAL A 88 0.98 5.93 3.93
CA VAL A 88 1.44 6.71 5.09
C VAL A 88 2.92 6.56 5.41
N PRO A 89 3.56 5.37 5.34
CA PRO A 89 4.99 5.27 5.64
C PRO A 89 5.87 6.18 4.78
N GLN A 90 5.59 6.29 3.48
CA GLN A 90 6.35 7.18 2.60
C GLN A 90 6.01 8.66 2.86
N THR A 91 4.74 9.00 3.12
CA THR A 91 4.34 10.34 3.55
C THR A 91 5.08 10.76 4.83
N LEU A 92 5.24 9.85 5.80
CA LEU A 92 5.99 10.11 7.03
C LEU A 92 7.48 10.33 6.77
N VAL A 93 8.09 9.62 5.81
CA VAL A 93 9.48 9.89 5.40
C VAL A 93 9.60 11.28 4.78
N ASN A 94 8.71 11.62 3.84
CA ASN A 94 8.67 12.95 3.22
C ASN A 94 8.58 14.06 4.28
N GLN A 95 7.66 13.91 5.24
CA GLN A 95 7.50 14.85 6.34
C GLN A 95 8.72 14.90 7.27
N ALA A 96 9.33 13.75 7.59
CA ALA A 96 10.54 13.70 8.42
C ALA A 96 11.70 14.46 7.75
N CYS A 97 11.87 14.34 6.44
CA CYS A 97 12.86 15.11 5.69
C CYS A 97 12.61 16.63 5.81
N LEU A 98 11.35 17.07 5.67
CA LEU A 98 10.98 18.48 5.84
C LEU A 98 11.18 18.98 7.28
N ASP A 99 10.88 18.15 8.27
CA ASP A 99 11.11 18.46 9.69
C ASP A 99 12.60 18.63 10.00
N ILE A 100 13.47 17.76 9.46
CA ILE A 100 14.91 17.82 9.62
C ILE A 100 15.51 19.07 8.96
N ILE A 101 15.13 19.37 7.71
CA ILE A 101 15.59 20.56 6.99
C ILE A 101 15.21 21.84 7.73
N ALA A 102 14.00 21.88 8.29
CA ALA A 102 13.50 23.00 9.06
C ALA A 102 14.08 23.08 10.48
N GLY A 103 14.84 22.08 10.94
CA GLY A 103 15.38 22.01 12.29
C GLY A 103 14.32 21.77 13.37
N ARG A 104 13.15 21.21 13.01
CA ARG A 104 12.09 20.83 13.97
C ARG A 104 12.44 19.56 14.73
N ASN A 105 13.18 18.65 14.09
CA ASN A 105 13.62 17.37 14.63
C ASN A 105 15.03 17.07 14.12
N GLU A 106 15.83 16.42 14.94
CA GLU A 106 17.19 15.98 14.58
C GLU A 106 17.27 14.47 14.34
N VAL A 107 16.47 13.66 15.05
CA VAL A 107 16.41 12.20 14.87
C VAL A 107 14.95 11.73 14.93
N VAL A 108 14.44 11.27 13.79
CA VAL A 108 13.06 10.81 13.63
C VAL A 108 13.04 9.31 13.42
N LEU A 109 12.30 8.59 14.26
CA LEU A 109 11.95 7.18 14.07
C LEU A 109 10.54 7.06 13.50
N ILE A 110 10.41 6.37 12.37
CA ILE A 110 9.14 5.96 11.78
C ILE A 110 8.99 4.45 12.00
N GLY A 111 7.86 4.00 12.53
CA GLY A 111 7.67 2.58 12.83
C GLY A 111 6.24 2.11 12.66
N GLY A 112 6.10 0.82 12.38
CA GLY A 112 4.82 0.13 12.43
C GLY A 112 5.00 -1.36 12.67
N ALA A 113 3.94 -2.01 13.12
CA ALA A 113 3.91 -3.44 13.33
C ALA A 113 2.50 -4.00 13.22
N GLU A 114 2.38 -5.25 12.85
CA GLU A 114 1.14 -6.01 13.01
C GLU A 114 1.46 -7.34 13.66
N THR A 115 0.56 -7.78 14.53
CA THR A 115 0.59 -9.12 15.16
C THR A 115 -0.74 -9.83 14.91
N TRP A 116 -1.24 -9.65 13.68
CA TRP A 116 -2.59 -10.02 13.29
C TRP A 116 -2.78 -11.53 13.29
N LYS A 117 -1.76 -12.27 12.86
CA LYS A 117 -1.81 -13.73 12.86
C LYS A 117 -1.90 -14.27 14.29
N THR A 118 -1.05 -13.78 15.20
CA THR A 118 -1.13 -14.17 16.62
C THR A 118 -2.47 -13.79 17.23
N ARG A 119 -2.98 -12.58 17.01
CA ARG A 119 -4.29 -12.17 17.52
C ARG A 119 -5.42 -13.07 17.02
N LYS A 120 -5.43 -13.41 15.73
CA LYS A 120 -6.46 -14.28 15.13
C LYS A 120 -6.39 -15.70 15.70
N ARG A 121 -5.18 -16.25 15.87
CA ARG A 121 -4.95 -17.55 16.51
C ARG A 121 -5.47 -17.57 17.96
N LEU A 122 -5.10 -16.58 18.77
CA LEU A 122 -5.55 -16.48 20.16
C LEU A 122 -7.07 -16.36 20.24
N LYS A 123 -7.67 -15.49 19.42
CA LYS A 123 -9.13 -15.33 19.34
C LYS A 123 -9.84 -16.64 18.95
N ALA A 124 -9.31 -17.40 17.97
CA ALA A 124 -9.88 -18.68 17.55
C ALA A 124 -9.88 -19.72 18.68
N ASN A 125 -8.92 -19.63 19.61
CA ASN A 125 -8.82 -20.48 20.79
C ASN A 125 -9.57 -19.91 22.02
N GLY A 126 -10.34 -18.83 21.85
CA GLY A 126 -11.06 -18.18 22.95
C GLY A 126 -10.17 -17.43 23.94
N ILE A 127 -8.90 -17.17 23.58
CA ILE A 127 -7.92 -16.51 24.43
C ILE A 127 -7.89 -15.01 24.08
N ARG A 128 -8.05 -14.16 25.09
CA ARG A 128 -7.77 -12.72 24.97
C ARG A 128 -6.28 -12.49 25.29
N PRO A 129 -5.50 -11.89 24.37
CA PRO A 129 -4.10 -11.58 24.68
C PRO A 129 -4.02 -10.59 25.85
N ASP A 130 -3.05 -10.82 26.72
CA ASP A 130 -2.65 -9.91 27.80
C ASP A 130 -1.61 -8.90 27.27
N TRP A 131 -2.01 -8.14 26.25
CA TRP A 131 -1.19 -7.10 25.65
C TRP A 131 -1.41 -5.76 26.34
N THR A 132 -0.41 -4.89 26.27
CA THR A 132 -0.37 -3.62 26.99
C THR A 132 -1.60 -2.78 26.68
N LYS A 133 -2.21 -2.23 27.72
CA LYS A 133 -3.28 -1.24 27.64
C LYS A 133 -2.80 0.05 28.29
N GLN A 134 -2.84 1.14 27.53
CA GLN A 134 -2.56 2.48 28.05
C GLN A 134 -3.77 3.05 28.79
N ASP A 135 -3.51 3.80 29.85
CA ASP A 135 -4.53 4.46 30.65
C ASP A 135 -5.27 5.56 29.87
N GLU A 136 -6.52 5.84 30.24
CA GLU A 136 -7.35 6.89 29.62
C GLU A 136 -6.87 8.32 29.97
N SER A 137 -5.85 8.47 30.80
CA SER A 137 -5.13 9.74 31.00
C SER A 137 -4.05 10.00 29.95
N VAL A 138 -3.59 8.98 29.21
CA VAL A 138 -2.58 9.16 28.15
C VAL A 138 -3.19 9.97 27.00
N PRO A 139 -2.64 11.15 26.65
CA PRO A 139 -3.16 11.94 25.55
C PRO A 139 -3.10 11.18 24.22
N VAL A 140 -4.05 11.45 23.34
CA VAL A 140 -4.02 10.95 21.96
C VAL A 140 -3.06 11.84 21.17
N PRO A 141 -2.04 11.29 20.49
CA PRO A 141 -1.10 12.10 19.72
C PRO A 141 -1.77 12.60 18.43
N PRO A 142 -1.22 13.66 17.80
CA PRO A 142 -1.72 14.17 16.53
C PRO A 142 -1.82 13.08 15.46
N GLY A 143 -2.82 13.19 14.58
CA GLY A 143 -3.05 12.31 13.42
C GLY A 143 -3.90 11.07 13.69
N ALA A 144 -4.13 10.71 14.96
CA ALA A 144 -4.83 9.46 15.31
C ALA A 144 -6.32 9.49 14.91
N ASP A 145 -6.86 10.70 14.79
CA ASP A 145 -8.26 10.98 14.45
C ASP A 145 -8.42 11.40 12.97
N ASP A 146 -7.38 11.27 12.15
CA ASP A 146 -7.45 11.55 10.70
C ASP A 146 -8.34 10.49 10.04
N ALA A 147 -9.65 10.72 10.06
CA ALA A 147 -10.64 9.86 9.45
C ALA A 147 -10.54 9.96 7.92
N VAL A 148 -10.52 8.81 7.26
CA VAL A 148 -10.58 8.73 5.80
C VAL A 148 -11.99 8.29 5.45
N GLU A 149 -12.74 9.14 4.75
CA GLU A 149 -14.05 8.76 4.24
C GLU A 149 -13.85 7.77 3.07
N MET A 150 -14.01 6.49 3.40
CA MET A 150 -13.73 5.36 2.49
C MET A 150 -14.97 4.90 1.71
N SER A 151 -16.09 5.60 1.85
CA SER A 151 -17.34 5.28 1.15
C SER A 151 -18.00 6.53 0.60
N SER A 152 -18.82 6.33 -0.43
CA SER A 152 -19.64 7.34 -1.09
C SER A 152 -21.09 6.87 -1.11
N PRO A 153 -22.08 7.76 -1.30
CA PRO A 153 -23.48 7.36 -1.41
C PRO A 153 -23.74 6.24 -2.43
N SER A 154 -23.04 6.24 -3.57
CA SER A 154 -23.13 5.18 -4.57
C SER A 154 -22.58 3.84 -4.08
N GLN A 155 -21.48 3.84 -3.32
CA GLN A 155 -20.94 2.61 -2.73
C GLN A 155 -21.82 2.08 -1.61
N ASP A 156 -22.36 2.97 -0.77
CA ASP A 156 -23.26 2.62 0.33
C ASP A 156 -24.55 1.99 -0.18
N GLN A 157 -25.11 2.49 -1.29
CA GLN A 157 -26.32 1.96 -1.91
C GLN A 157 -26.20 0.46 -2.22
N VAL A 158 -25.08 0.02 -2.79
CA VAL A 158 -24.85 -1.38 -3.17
C VAL A 158 -24.06 -2.19 -2.14
N GLY A 159 -23.52 -1.53 -1.10
CA GLY A 159 -22.67 -2.13 -0.07
C GLY A 159 -21.27 -2.51 -0.55
N LEU A 160 -20.66 -1.72 -1.45
CA LEU A 160 -19.31 -1.94 -1.98
C LEU A 160 -18.24 -1.31 -1.05
N LEU A 161 -17.82 -2.08 -0.04
CA LEU A 161 -16.95 -1.57 1.05
C LEU A 161 -15.66 -2.36 1.31
N LEU A 162 -15.48 -3.55 0.75
CA LEU A 162 -14.28 -4.34 1.04
C LEU A 162 -13.24 -4.17 -0.07
N PRO A 163 -11.94 -3.96 0.25
CA PRO A 163 -10.88 -3.93 -0.75
C PRO A 163 -10.87 -5.18 -1.65
N SER A 164 -11.19 -6.35 -1.08
CA SER A 164 -11.29 -7.61 -1.83
C SER A 164 -12.43 -7.65 -2.84
N HIS A 165 -13.37 -6.68 -2.82
CA HIS A 165 -14.38 -6.50 -3.85
C HIS A 165 -13.96 -5.37 -4.80
N VAL A 166 -13.47 -4.25 -4.27
CA VAL A 166 -13.12 -3.06 -5.05
C VAL A 166 -11.94 -3.27 -6.00
N TYR A 167 -10.83 -3.85 -5.54
CA TYR A 167 -9.67 -4.02 -6.40
C TYR A 167 -9.90 -4.98 -7.58
N PRO A 168 -10.60 -6.12 -7.43
CA PRO A 168 -10.93 -6.94 -8.60
C PRO A 168 -11.86 -6.25 -9.62
N TRP A 169 -12.65 -5.26 -9.20
CA TRP A 169 -13.40 -4.41 -10.14
C TRP A 169 -12.46 -3.53 -10.99
N PHE A 170 -11.40 -2.96 -10.41
CA PHE A 170 -10.36 -2.28 -11.18
C PHE A 170 -9.61 -3.24 -12.11
N GLU A 171 -9.44 -4.51 -11.71
CA GLU A 171 -8.81 -5.53 -12.54
C GLU A 171 -9.64 -5.84 -13.80
N GLU A 172 -10.95 -6.04 -13.65
CA GLU A 172 -11.83 -6.22 -14.81
C GLU A 172 -11.83 -4.98 -15.71
N ALA A 173 -11.76 -3.77 -15.14
CA ALA A 173 -11.62 -2.56 -15.95
C ALA A 173 -10.32 -2.51 -16.76
N LEU A 174 -9.18 -2.91 -16.17
CA LEU A 174 -7.91 -3.03 -16.88
C LEU A 174 -7.99 -4.06 -18.01
N ARG A 175 -8.58 -5.24 -17.75
CA ARG A 175 -8.80 -6.27 -18.77
C ARG A 175 -9.61 -5.71 -19.94
N ILE A 176 -10.74 -5.08 -19.66
CA ILE A 176 -11.65 -4.53 -20.67
C ILE A 176 -10.95 -3.45 -21.49
N ALA A 177 -10.22 -2.55 -20.84
CA ALA A 177 -9.44 -1.51 -21.51
C ALA A 177 -8.34 -2.09 -22.42
N ALA A 178 -7.74 -3.22 -22.04
CA ALA A 178 -6.76 -3.93 -22.84
C ALA A 178 -7.36 -4.76 -23.99
N GLY A 179 -8.69 -4.94 -24.02
CA GLY A 179 -9.37 -5.79 -25.00
C GLY A 179 -9.06 -7.28 -24.83
N GLU A 180 -8.63 -7.70 -23.64
CA GLU A 180 -8.22 -9.08 -23.35
C GLU A 180 -9.42 -9.97 -23.00
N THR A 181 -9.36 -11.23 -23.40
CA THR A 181 -10.25 -12.25 -22.83
C THR A 181 -9.93 -12.48 -21.35
N GLN A 182 -10.88 -13.01 -20.58
CA GLN A 182 -10.68 -13.35 -19.17
C GLN A 182 -9.47 -14.30 -18.96
N ASP A 183 -9.31 -15.32 -19.81
CA ASP A 183 -8.23 -16.30 -19.69
C ASP A 183 -6.85 -15.74 -20.09
N GLU A 184 -6.78 -14.84 -21.07
CA GLU A 184 -5.54 -14.12 -21.40
C GLU A 184 -5.09 -13.24 -20.23
N HIS A 185 -6.03 -12.49 -19.68
CA HIS A 185 -5.77 -11.59 -18.58
C HIS A 185 -5.36 -12.34 -17.31
N ARG A 186 -6.07 -13.42 -16.96
CA ARG A 186 -5.72 -14.29 -15.81
C ARG A 186 -4.30 -14.85 -15.94
N ARG A 187 -3.89 -15.30 -17.13
CA ARG A 187 -2.51 -15.74 -17.38
C ARG A 187 -1.50 -14.60 -17.19
N ARG A 188 -1.82 -13.40 -17.68
CA ARG A 188 -0.95 -12.22 -17.54
C ARG A 188 -0.73 -11.82 -16.08
N ILE A 189 -1.79 -11.73 -15.28
CA ILE A 189 -1.67 -11.38 -13.85
C ILE A 189 -1.03 -12.52 -13.05
N GLY A 190 -1.24 -13.79 -13.43
CA GLY A 190 -0.54 -14.93 -12.83
C GLY A 190 0.97 -14.86 -13.04
N ALA A 191 1.42 -14.54 -14.26
CA ALA A 191 2.83 -14.37 -14.58
C ALA A 191 3.45 -13.17 -13.86
N LEU A 192 2.73 -12.04 -13.77
CA LEU A 192 3.14 -10.88 -12.97
C LEU A 192 3.35 -11.28 -11.51
N TRP A 193 2.39 -11.99 -10.93
CA TRP A 193 2.45 -12.35 -9.52
C TRP A 193 3.51 -13.41 -9.22
N ALA A 194 3.80 -14.32 -10.15
CA ALA A 194 4.90 -15.27 -10.04
C ALA A 194 6.26 -14.56 -9.93
N ARG A 195 6.49 -13.46 -10.69
CA ARG A 195 7.71 -12.64 -10.57
C ARG A 195 7.84 -11.97 -9.20
N PHE A 196 6.72 -11.51 -8.62
CA PHE A 196 6.72 -10.98 -7.24
C PHE A 196 7.06 -12.09 -6.24
N ASN A 197 6.54 -13.31 -6.44
CA ASN A 197 6.87 -14.46 -5.61
C ASN A 197 8.37 -14.82 -5.70
N GLU A 198 8.96 -14.80 -6.89
CA GLU A 198 10.40 -15.06 -7.10
C GLU A 198 11.28 -14.11 -6.27
N VAL A 199 10.94 -12.82 -6.20
CA VAL A 199 11.65 -11.87 -5.33
C VAL A 199 11.47 -12.24 -3.85
N ALA A 200 10.24 -12.55 -3.42
CA ALA A 200 9.97 -12.94 -2.03
C ALA A 200 10.72 -14.20 -1.58
N GLN A 201 10.99 -15.15 -2.49
CA GLN A 201 11.75 -16.38 -2.17
C GLN A 201 13.16 -16.10 -1.67
N THR A 202 13.76 -14.98 -2.08
CA THR A 202 15.14 -14.61 -1.74
C THR A 202 15.24 -13.48 -0.71
N ASN A 203 14.12 -12.82 -0.40
CA ASN A 203 14.07 -11.78 0.62
C ASN A 203 14.08 -12.43 2.03
N PRO A 204 15.11 -12.21 2.86
CA PRO A 204 15.17 -12.77 4.22
C PRO A 204 14.05 -12.27 5.14
N HIS A 205 13.43 -11.13 4.80
CA HIS A 205 12.34 -10.52 5.55
C HIS A 205 10.96 -10.89 5.00
N ALA A 206 10.87 -11.73 3.97
CA ALA A 206 9.57 -12.19 3.47
C ALA A 206 8.87 -13.12 4.45
N TRP A 207 7.56 -12.96 4.59
CA TRP A 207 6.73 -13.84 5.42
C TRP A 207 6.69 -15.28 4.91
N SER A 208 6.70 -15.47 3.59
CA SER A 208 6.76 -16.78 2.96
C SER A 208 7.73 -16.78 1.78
N ASN A 209 8.65 -17.74 1.80
CA ASN A 209 9.57 -18.05 0.69
C ASN A 209 9.09 -19.25 -0.15
N LYS A 210 7.82 -19.66 -0.02
CA LYS A 210 7.30 -20.76 -0.81
C LYS A 210 7.22 -20.33 -2.27
N ALA A 211 7.82 -21.13 -3.15
CA ALA A 211 7.70 -20.96 -4.59
C ALA A 211 6.30 -21.35 -5.07
N TYR A 212 5.74 -20.53 -5.95
CA TYR A 212 4.47 -20.78 -6.62
C TYR A 212 4.63 -20.54 -8.13
N THR A 213 4.02 -21.41 -8.95
CA THR A 213 3.88 -21.12 -10.39
C THR A 213 2.74 -20.14 -10.65
N ALA A 214 2.71 -19.54 -11.84
CA ALA A 214 1.61 -18.67 -12.26
C ALA A 214 0.26 -19.39 -12.18
N GLU A 215 0.20 -20.65 -12.59
CA GLU A 215 -1.00 -21.50 -12.55
C GLU A 215 -1.43 -21.78 -11.10
N GLU A 216 -0.50 -22.11 -10.20
CA GLU A 216 -0.83 -22.33 -8.79
C GLU A 216 -1.40 -21.07 -8.13
N ILE A 217 -0.96 -19.89 -8.57
CA ILE A 217 -1.47 -18.60 -8.11
C ILE A 217 -2.88 -18.35 -8.64
N THR A 218 -3.16 -18.61 -9.91
CA THR A 218 -4.44 -18.23 -10.54
C THR A 218 -5.53 -19.27 -10.42
N GLU A 219 -5.18 -20.55 -10.31
CA GLU A 219 -6.16 -21.64 -10.31
C GLU A 219 -6.77 -21.88 -8.92
N PRO A 220 -8.11 -21.97 -8.82
CA PRO A 220 -8.78 -22.25 -7.56
C PRO A 220 -8.41 -23.63 -7.02
N GLY A 221 -8.11 -23.71 -5.73
CA GLY A 221 -7.85 -24.98 -5.05
C GLY A 221 -8.18 -24.92 -3.55
N PRO A 222 -8.03 -26.04 -2.81
CA PRO A 222 -8.34 -26.10 -1.38
C PRO A 222 -7.63 -25.01 -0.55
N ASP A 223 -6.38 -24.71 -0.89
CA ASP A 223 -5.57 -23.70 -0.20
C ASP A 223 -5.57 -22.32 -0.89
N ASN A 224 -6.18 -22.24 -2.08
CA ASN A 224 -6.23 -21.07 -2.95
C ASN A 224 -7.62 -20.80 -3.54
N ARG A 225 -8.65 -20.79 -2.68
CA ARG A 225 -10.04 -20.54 -3.11
C ARG A 225 -10.20 -19.19 -3.83
N MET A 226 -11.26 -19.05 -4.62
CA MET A 226 -11.75 -17.76 -5.09
C MET A 226 -12.14 -16.85 -3.93
N ILE A 227 -11.80 -15.56 -4.04
CA ILE A 227 -12.22 -14.51 -3.10
C ILE A 227 -13.28 -13.65 -3.78
N SER A 228 -12.92 -13.06 -4.90
CA SER A 228 -13.82 -12.34 -5.80
C SER A 228 -13.29 -12.53 -7.20
N TRP A 229 -14.14 -12.64 -8.22
CA TRP A 229 -13.67 -12.71 -9.59
C TRP A 229 -12.87 -11.44 -9.97
N PRO A 230 -11.66 -11.54 -10.56
CA PRO A 230 -10.94 -12.76 -11.02
C PRO A 230 -9.87 -13.30 -10.04
N TYR A 231 -9.85 -12.83 -8.80
CA TYR A 231 -8.83 -13.15 -7.81
C TYR A 231 -9.15 -14.37 -6.93
N THR A 232 -8.24 -15.33 -7.00
CA THR A 232 -7.99 -16.33 -5.96
C THR A 232 -7.29 -15.72 -4.74
N LYS A 233 -7.22 -16.45 -3.63
CA LYS A 233 -6.56 -16.02 -2.39
C LYS A 233 -5.11 -15.57 -2.61
N LEU A 234 -4.33 -16.22 -3.48
CA LEU A 234 -2.95 -15.86 -3.75
C LEU A 234 -2.81 -14.59 -4.59
N LEU A 235 -3.86 -14.11 -5.24
CA LEU A 235 -3.89 -12.79 -5.91
C LEU A 235 -4.34 -11.65 -4.97
N ASN A 236 -4.44 -11.92 -3.67
CA ASN A 236 -4.79 -10.94 -2.65
C ASN A 236 -3.61 -10.74 -1.68
N SER A 237 -3.51 -9.54 -1.07
CA SER A 237 -2.56 -9.27 0.01
C SER A 237 -2.70 -10.25 1.18
N ASN A 238 -1.59 -10.66 1.79
CA ASN A 238 -1.57 -11.52 2.96
C ASN A 238 -1.40 -10.70 4.25
N ASN A 239 -2.51 -10.42 4.93
CA ASN A 239 -2.50 -9.75 6.23
C ASN A 239 -2.36 -10.70 7.43
N MET A 240 -2.23 -12.01 7.21
CA MET A 240 -2.06 -13.00 8.27
C MET A 240 -0.59 -13.13 8.62
N VAL A 241 -0.02 -12.04 9.14
CA VAL A 241 1.41 -11.90 9.46
C VAL A 241 1.62 -11.30 10.85
N ASP A 242 2.81 -11.56 11.40
CA ASP A 242 3.34 -10.87 12.56
C ASP A 242 4.68 -10.22 12.17
N GLN A 243 4.67 -8.95 11.76
CA GLN A 243 5.82 -8.26 11.17
C GLN A 243 5.95 -6.82 11.68
N SER A 244 7.17 -6.33 11.77
CA SER A 244 7.48 -4.93 12.05
C SER A 244 8.63 -4.44 11.19
N ALA A 245 8.56 -3.17 10.80
CA ALA A 245 9.66 -2.43 10.22
C ALA A 245 9.74 -1.04 10.84
N VAL A 246 10.97 -0.56 10.99
CA VAL A 246 11.28 0.79 11.46
C VAL A 246 12.35 1.43 10.59
N LEU A 247 12.29 2.76 10.49
CA LEU A 247 13.20 3.61 9.73
C LEU A 247 13.65 4.74 10.64
N ILE A 248 14.94 5.07 10.63
CA ILE A 248 15.51 6.19 11.41
C ILE A 248 16.16 7.17 10.46
N LEU A 249 15.63 8.38 10.42
CA LEU A 249 16.16 9.50 9.66
C LEU A 249 16.79 10.53 10.59
N THR A 250 17.85 11.17 10.11
CA THR A 250 18.53 12.24 10.85
C THR A 250 19.14 13.27 9.88
N SER A 251 19.67 14.37 10.39
CA SER A 251 20.50 15.27 9.61
C SER A 251 21.91 14.69 9.42
N VAL A 252 22.63 15.08 8.36
CA VAL A 252 24.03 14.69 8.17
C VAL A 252 24.88 15.06 9.40
N GLU A 253 24.72 16.26 9.95
CA GLU A 253 25.45 16.71 11.15
C GLU A 253 25.22 15.77 12.34
N LYS A 254 23.97 15.37 12.56
CA LYS A 254 23.64 14.49 13.68
C LYS A 254 24.10 13.05 13.41
N ALA A 255 24.06 12.58 12.16
CA ALA A 255 24.64 11.29 11.80
C ALA A 255 26.17 11.25 12.07
N GLU A 256 26.89 12.33 11.75
CA GLU A 256 28.32 12.47 12.06
C GLU A 256 28.57 12.55 13.56
N HIS A 257 27.78 13.34 14.29
CA HIS A 257 27.86 13.48 15.75
C HIS A 257 27.63 12.14 16.46
N LEU A 258 26.64 11.37 16.01
CA LEU A 258 26.35 10.02 16.49
C LEU A 258 27.30 8.97 15.92
N GLN A 259 28.30 9.37 15.12
CA GLN A 259 29.31 8.51 14.50
C GLN A 259 28.68 7.32 13.77
N ILE A 260 27.60 7.55 13.05
CA ILE A 260 26.94 6.52 12.25
C ILE A 260 27.78 6.28 10.98
N PRO A 261 28.17 5.03 10.67
CA PRO A 261 29.03 4.75 9.52
C PRO A 261 28.40 5.22 8.20
N ARG A 262 29.20 5.91 7.38
CA ARG A 262 28.75 6.60 6.15
C ARG A 262 28.25 5.63 5.08
N GLU A 263 28.73 4.39 5.11
CA GLU A 263 28.33 3.29 4.24
C GLU A 263 26.87 2.85 4.46
N ARG A 264 26.24 3.23 5.57
CA ARG A 264 24.82 2.92 5.85
C ARG A 264 23.85 3.99 5.35
N TRP A 265 24.37 5.12 4.88
CA TRP A 265 23.57 6.30 4.62
C TRP A 265 22.88 6.21 3.27
N VAL A 266 21.55 6.34 3.29
CA VAL A 266 20.72 6.47 2.11
C VAL A 266 20.01 7.82 2.16
N PHE A 267 20.17 8.61 1.11
CA PHE A 267 19.55 9.92 0.97
C PHE A 267 18.21 9.79 0.24
N PRO A 268 17.13 10.31 0.84
CA PRO A 268 15.94 10.69 0.10
C PRO A 268 16.30 11.85 -0.85
N TRP A 269 15.97 11.71 -2.13
CA TRP A 269 16.20 12.72 -3.17
C TRP A 269 14.98 13.59 -3.36
N ALA A 270 13.84 12.95 -3.57
CA ALA A 270 12.58 13.62 -3.78
C ALA A 270 11.42 12.79 -3.25
N GLY A 271 10.31 13.46 -2.97
CA GLY A 271 9.04 12.80 -2.70
C GLY A 271 7.87 13.67 -3.12
N THR A 272 6.71 13.04 -3.27
CA THR A 272 5.45 13.74 -3.53
C THR A 272 4.32 12.99 -2.86
N ASP A 273 3.22 13.70 -2.60
CA ASP A 273 1.98 13.14 -2.07
C ASP A 273 0.81 13.64 -2.93
N ALA A 274 -0.21 12.79 -3.10
CA ALA A 274 -1.43 13.11 -3.84
C ALA A 274 -2.54 12.12 -3.52
N HIS A 275 -3.77 12.43 -3.90
CA HIS A 275 -4.87 11.47 -3.92
C HIS A 275 -5.74 11.60 -5.17
N ASP A 276 -6.20 10.45 -5.68
CA ASP A 276 -7.26 10.36 -6.68
C ASP A 276 -8.61 10.76 -6.07
N THR A 277 -9.63 10.89 -6.93
CA THR A 277 -11.01 11.06 -6.49
C THR A 277 -11.42 9.97 -5.51
N TYR A 278 -11.90 10.39 -4.33
CA TYR A 278 -12.27 9.52 -3.22
C TYR A 278 -13.44 8.60 -3.58
N SER A 279 -14.50 9.18 -4.16
CA SER A 279 -15.62 8.41 -4.68
C SER A 279 -15.18 7.62 -5.90
N ILE A 280 -15.21 6.29 -5.79
CA ILE A 280 -14.89 5.41 -6.93
C ILE A 280 -15.86 5.66 -8.08
N ALA A 281 -17.14 5.93 -7.79
CA ALA A 281 -18.15 6.17 -8.83
C ALA A 281 -17.82 7.41 -9.68
N GLU A 282 -17.07 8.37 -9.13
CA GLU A 282 -16.73 9.63 -9.79
C GLU A 282 -15.40 9.61 -10.55
N ARG A 283 -14.62 8.52 -10.48
CA ARG A 283 -13.37 8.41 -11.25
C ARG A 283 -13.66 8.36 -12.74
N LEU A 284 -12.96 9.13 -13.56
CA LEU A 284 -13.22 9.13 -15.00
C LEU A 284 -13.02 7.75 -15.63
N ASP A 285 -11.91 7.09 -15.27
CA ASP A 285 -11.45 5.81 -15.78
C ASP A 285 -10.92 4.95 -14.62
N TYR A 286 -11.28 3.67 -14.61
CA TYR A 286 -10.91 2.69 -13.59
C TYR A 286 -9.57 2.00 -13.82
N SER A 287 -9.05 2.08 -15.04
CA SER A 287 -7.77 1.50 -15.45
C SER A 287 -6.60 2.49 -15.29
N ARG A 288 -6.87 3.69 -14.77
CA ARG A 288 -5.97 4.85 -14.73
C ARG A 288 -5.93 5.47 -13.33
N SER A 289 -4.87 6.21 -13.07
CA SER A 289 -4.71 7.01 -11.85
C SER A 289 -3.95 8.29 -12.17
N PRO A 290 -4.66 9.41 -12.36
CA PRO A 290 -4.01 10.71 -12.51
C PRO A 290 -3.09 11.05 -11.34
N ALA A 291 -3.45 10.67 -10.10
CA ALA A 291 -2.60 10.89 -8.94
C ALA A 291 -1.26 10.14 -9.02
N ILE A 292 -1.24 8.90 -9.49
CA ILE A 292 0.02 8.17 -9.70
C ILE A 292 0.84 8.81 -10.83
N ARG A 293 0.22 9.09 -11.98
CA ARG A 293 0.90 9.69 -13.14
C ARG A 293 1.57 11.01 -12.79
N ILE A 294 0.83 11.89 -12.13
CA ILE A 294 1.29 13.24 -11.77
C ILE A 294 2.30 13.16 -10.62
N GLY A 295 2.01 12.38 -9.57
CA GLY A 295 2.88 12.23 -8.41
C GLY A 295 4.22 11.60 -8.75
N ALA A 296 4.22 10.41 -9.36
CA ALA A 296 5.46 9.72 -9.73
C ALA A 296 6.28 10.53 -10.73
N GLY A 297 5.63 11.10 -11.75
CA GLY A 297 6.30 11.97 -12.72
C GLY A 297 6.96 13.18 -12.07
N ARG A 298 6.28 13.82 -11.11
CA ARG A 298 6.83 14.97 -10.39
C ARG A 298 7.95 14.56 -9.43
N ALA A 299 7.86 13.42 -8.76
CA ALA A 299 8.94 12.92 -7.89
C ALA A 299 10.22 12.67 -8.70
N LEU A 300 10.12 12.09 -9.90
CA LEU A 300 11.26 11.88 -10.81
C LEU A 300 11.82 13.22 -11.32
N GLU A 301 10.95 14.15 -11.73
CA GLU A 301 11.36 15.49 -12.19
C GLU A 301 12.11 16.26 -11.09
N LEU A 302 11.60 16.22 -9.84
CA LEU A 302 12.25 16.83 -8.68
C LEU A 302 13.62 16.21 -8.35
N ALA A 303 13.79 14.92 -8.66
CA ALA A 303 15.07 14.23 -8.54
C ALA A 303 16.02 14.50 -9.73
N GLY A 304 15.54 15.15 -10.80
CA GLY A 304 16.29 15.36 -12.03
C GLY A 304 16.52 14.08 -12.83
N LEU A 305 15.61 13.10 -12.71
CA LEU A 305 15.73 11.76 -13.29
C LEU A 305 14.56 11.47 -14.24
N GLY A 306 14.81 10.62 -15.24
CA GLY A 306 13.77 9.86 -15.93
C GLY A 306 13.54 8.50 -15.30
N ILE A 307 12.46 7.82 -15.69
CA ILE A 307 12.19 6.45 -15.22
C ILE A 307 13.26 5.44 -15.63
N ASP A 308 13.96 5.71 -16.75
CA ASP A 308 15.05 4.86 -17.23
C ASP A 308 16.31 4.95 -16.35
N ASP A 309 16.46 6.02 -15.56
CA ASP A 309 17.55 6.20 -14.60
C ASP A 309 17.31 5.47 -13.27
N ILE A 310 16.12 4.87 -13.08
CA ILE A 310 15.78 4.12 -11.87
C ILE A 310 16.21 2.66 -12.04
N ASP A 311 17.05 2.20 -11.12
CA ASP A 311 17.58 0.83 -11.12
C ASP A 311 16.67 -0.15 -10.36
N PHE A 312 16.11 0.30 -9.24
CA PHE A 312 15.27 -0.51 -8.37
C PHE A 312 13.90 0.12 -8.16
N ILE A 313 12.86 -0.69 -8.21
CA ILE A 313 11.48 -0.24 -8.03
C ILE A 313 10.80 -1.14 -7.00
N ASP A 314 10.03 -0.53 -6.11
CA ASP A 314 8.99 -1.24 -5.37
C ASP A 314 7.65 -0.54 -5.54
N ILE A 315 6.80 -1.15 -6.36
CA ILE A 315 5.41 -0.72 -6.53
C ILE A 315 4.56 -1.37 -5.45
N TYR A 316 3.78 -0.56 -4.74
CA TYR A 316 2.81 -1.06 -3.77
C TYR A 316 1.85 -2.08 -4.39
N SER A 317 1.80 -3.30 -3.83
CA SER A 317 1.22 -4.46 -4.51
C SER A 317 0.17 -5.21 -3.68
N CYS A 318 -0.85 -4.52 -3.17
CA CYS A 318 -1.94 -5.18 -2.44
C CYS A 318 -2.72 -6.17 -3.33
N PHE A 319 -2.83 -5.84 -4.62
CA PHE A 319 -3.49 -6.62 -5.67
C PHE A 319 -2.77 -6.38 -7.01
N PRO A 320 -2.84 -7.32 -7.97
CA PRO A 320 -2.20 -7.16 -9.27
C PRO A 320 -2.63 -5.90 -10.03
N CYS A 321 -3.93 -5.53 -10.01
CA CYS A 321 -4.41 -4.31 -10.67
C CYS A 321 -3.72 -3.03 -10.15
N ALA A 322 -3.38 -2.95 -8.86
CA ALA A 322 -2.68 -1.79 -8.31
C ALA A 322 -1.28 -1.65 -8.91
N VAL A 323 -0.59 -2.77 -9.11
CA VAL A 323 0.72 -2.82 -9.76
C VAL A 323 0.60 -2.43 -11.22
N GLN A 324 -0.40 -2.96 -11.93
CA GLN A 324 -0.62 -2.67 -13.35
C GLN A 324 -0.94 -1.20 -13.60
N VAL A 325 -1.88 -0.60 -12.85
CA VAL A 325 -2.19 0.83 -12.96
C VAL A 325 -0.93 1.65 -12.69
N ALA A 326 -0.21 1.38 -11.60
CA ALA A 326 0.98 2.14 -11.27
C ALA A 326 2.09 2.00 -12.31
N ALA A 327 2.38 0.78 -12.78
CA ALA A 327 3.38 0.52 -13.80
C ALA A 327 3.05 1.26 -15.11
N ASN A 328 1.78 1.21 -15.55
CA ASN A 328 1.32 1.91 -16.74
C ASN A 328 1.45 3.44 -16.62
N GLU A 329 1.07 4.02 -15.48
CA GLU A 329 1.13 5.47 -15.26
C GLU A 329 2.57 5.99 -15.05
N ILE A 330 3.46 5.15 -14.52
CA ILE A 330 4.90 5.46 -14.36
C ILE A 330 5.67 5.25 -15.67
N GLY A 331 5.14 4.42 -16.58
CA GLY A 331 5.76 4.11 -17.86
C GLY A 331 6.77 2.95 -17.82
N VAL A 332 6.54 1.95 -16.96
CA VAL A 332 7.35 0.72 -16.91
C VAL A 332 6.56 -0.51 -17.36
N PRO A 333 7.15 -1.43 -18.16
CA PRO A 333 6.49 -2.67 -18.53
C PRO A 333 6.23 -3.56 -17.32
N THR A 334 5.07 -4.23 -17.29
CA THR A 334 4.74 -5.19 -16.22
C THR A 334 5.49 -6.52 -16.33
N ASP A 335 6.11 -6.79 -17.48
CA ASP A 335 6.73 -8.04 -17.86
C ASP A 335 8.22 -7.93 -18.23
N ASP A 336 8.87 -6.82 -17.89
CA ASP A 336 10.31 -6.68 -18.08
C ASP A 336 11.07 -7.65 -17.14
N PRO A 337 11.77 -8.67 -17.68
CA PRO A 337 12.51 -9.62 -16.85
C PRO A 337 13.75 -9.00 -16.20
N ASN A 338 14.24 -7.86 -16.69
CA ASN A 338 15.45 -7.21 -16.19
C ASN A 338 15.16 -6.16 -15.11
N ARG A 339 13.89 -5.76 -14.96
CA ARG A 339 13.47 -4.75 -13.98
C ARG A 339 12.26 -5.27 -13.17
N PRO A 340 12.49 -6.07 -12.13
CA PRO A 340 11.44 -6.46 -11.19
C PRO A 340 10.73 -5.22 -10.63
N LEU A 341 9.40 -5.27 -10.55
CA LEU A 341 8.58 -4.18 -10.01
C LEU A 341 8.49 -4.18 -8.47
N THR A 342 9.32 -4.99 -7.82
CA THR A 342 9.43 -5.08 -6.37
C THR A 342 10.84 -5.44 -5.96
N VAL A 343 11.30 -4.88 -4.84
CA VAL A 343 12.51 -5.33 -4.13
C VAL A 343 12.17 -6.23 -2.95
N THR A 344 10.92 -6.20 -2.48
CA THR A 344 10.45 -6.96 -1.31
C THR A 344 9.80 -8.29 -1.65
N GLY A 345 9.13 -8.39 -2.80
CA GLY A 345 8.29 -9.53 -3.18
C GLY A 345 6.79 -9.33 -2.92
N GLY A 346 6.36 -8.13 -2.53
CA GLY A 346 4.96 -7.71 -2.49
C GLY A 346 4.10 -8.26 -1.34
N LEU A 347 2.94 -7.63 -1.12
CA LEU A 347 2.09 -7.87 0.05
C LEU A 347 1.51 -9.30 0.15
N THR A 348 1.42 -10.06 -0.94
CA THR A 348 0.98 -11.47 -0.87
C THR A 348 2.06 -12.35 -0.23
N PHE A 349 3.31 -12.19 -0.62
CA PHE A 349 4.38 -13.15 -0.32
C PHE A 349 5.33 -12.63 0.76
N ALA A 350 5.83 -11.40 0.59
CA ALA A 350 6.62 -10.72 1.61
C ALA A 350 5.81 -10.46 2.90
N GLY A 351 4.48 -10.42 2.76
CA GLY A 351 3.53 -10.16 3.83
C GLY A 351 3.02 -8.72 3.79
N GLY A 352 1.75 -8.55 4.13
CA GLY A 352 1.07 -7.27 4.14
C GLY A 352 0.63 -6.91 5.55
N PRO A 353 1.50 -6.35 6.41
CA PRO A 353 1.14 -5.89 7.76
C PRO A 353 0.28 -4.63 7.68
N TRP A 354 -0.91 -4.77 7.10
CA TRP A 354 -1.90 -3.73 6.85
C TRP A 354 -1.28 -2.45 6.26
N ASN A 355 -1.16 -1.41 7.08
CA ASN A 355 -0.68 -0.10 6.66
C ASN A 355 0.86 -0.03 6.53
N ASN A 356 1.59 -0.98 7.10
CA ASN A 356 3.03 -0.86 7.31
C ASN A 356 3.92 -1.51 6.24
N TYR A 357 3.34 -2.05 5.15
CA TYR A 357 4.15 -2.69 4.09
C TYR A 357 5.24 -1.77 3.54
N VAL A 358 4.94 -0.47 3.34
CA VAL A 358 5.90 0.45 2.71
C VAL A 358 7.11 0.74 3.61
N SER A 359 7.00 0.58 4.94
CA SER A 359 8.17 0.63 5.82
C SER A 359 9.16 -0.51 5.52
N HIS A 360 8.65 -1.71 5.24
CA HIS A 360 9.48 -2.85 4.79
C HIS A 360 10.09 -2.58 3.42
N SER A 361 9.30 -1.99 2.51
CA SER A 361 9.73 -1.60 1.18
C SER A 361 10.90 -0.61 1.19
N ILE A 362 10.80 0.46 1.98
CA ILE A 362 11.88 1.44 2.14
C ILE A 362 13.11 0.81 2.80
N ALA A 363 12.92 -0.05 3.81
CA ALA A 363 14.02 -0.73 4.49
C ALA A 363 14.80 -1.67 3.54
N THR A 364 14.09 -2.51 2.78
CA THR A 364 14.72 -3.39 1.79
C THR A 364 15.33 -2.61 0.63
N MET A 365 14.71 -1.52 0.19
CA MET A 365 15.31 -0.62 -0.79
C MET A 365 16.64 -0.03 -0.28
N ALA A 366 16.69 0.40 0.98
CA ALA A 366 17.92 0.90 1.58
C ALA A 366 19.01 -0.17 1.66
N GLU A 367 18.67 -1.41 2.05
CA GLU A 367 19.59 -2.56 2.01
C GLU A 367 20.17 -2.77 0.60
N ARG A 368 19.34 -2.74 -0.45
CA ARG A 368 19.76 -2.89 -1.85
C ARG A 368 20.67 -1.75 -2.32
N LEU A 369 20.31 -0.51 -2.01
CA LEU A 369 21.09 0.67 -2.39
C LEU A 369 22.46 0.74 -1.69
N VAL A 370 22.54 0.26 -0.45
CA VAL A 370 23.82 0.13 0.27
C VAL A 370 24.67 -1.00 -0.30
N ALA A 371 24.06 -2.12 -0.70
CA ALA A 371 24.77 -3.22 -1.35
C ALA A 371 25.27 -2.86 -2.76
N GLU A 372 24.59 -1.95 -3.46
CA GLU A 372 24.95 -1.47 -4.79
C GLU A 372 25.00 0.07 -4.83
N PRO A 373 26.05 0.70 -4.25
CA PRO A 373 26.13 2.16 -4.15
C PRO A 373 26.09 2.89 -5.50
N GLY A 374 25.48 4.09 -5.52
CA GLY A 374 25.29 4.90 -6.72
C GLY A 374 24.02 4.60 -7.50
N LYS A 375 23.34 3.47 -7.22
CA LYS A 375 22.05 3.11 -7.80
C LYS A 375 20.91 4.00 -7.30
N ARG A 376 19.81 4.05 -8.06
CA ARG A 376 18.59 4.82 -7.71
C ARG A 376 17.40 3.89 -7.48
N GLY A 377 16.67 4.15 -6.40
CA GLY A 377 15.48 3.42 -6.02
C GLY A 377 14.23 4.30 -6.08
N LEU A 378 13.11 3.75 -6.58
CA LEU A 378 11.78 4.36 -6.52
C LEU A 378 10.85 3.51 -5.64
N ILE A 379 10.22 4.16 -4.67
CA ILE A 379 9.14 3.59 -3.86
C ILE A 379 7.83 4.23 -4.25
N THR A 380 6.80 3.41 -4.48
CA THR A 380 5.41 3.85 -4.54
C THR A 380 4.65 3.33 -3.34
N ALA A 381 3.73 4.15 -2.83
CA ALA A 381 2.98 3.86 -1.63
C ALA A 381 1.51 4.16 -1.90
N ASN A 382 0.63 3.18 -1.70
CA ASN A 382 -0.80 3.31 -1.99
C ASN A 382 -1.66 3.05 -0.74
N GLY A 383 -2.68 3.88 -0.55
CA GLY A 383 -3.67 3.78 0.52
C GLY A 383 -5.09 3.86 0.00
N GLY A 384 -6.00 3.14 0.65
CA GLY A 384 -7.41 3.09 0.25
C GLY A 384 -7.64 2.23 -0.98
N TYR A 385 -8.38 2.74 -1.97
CA TYR A 385 -8.76 2.03 -3.19
C TYR A 385 -8.04 2.61 -4.42
N LEU A 386 -6.71 2.54 -4.48
CA LEU A 386 -5.94 3.41 -5.39
C LEU A 386 -6.31 4.88 -5.17
N THR A 387 -6.43 5.29 -3.90
CA THR A 387 -6.95 6.63 -3.56
C THR A 387 -5.82 7.54 -3.16
N LYS A 388 -5.02 7.18 -2.16
CA LYS A 388 -3.95 8.03 -1.64
C LYS A 388 -2.61 7.48 -2.06
N HIS A 389 -1.72 8.35 -2.53
CA HIS A 389 -0.44 7.97 -3.08
C HIS A 389 0.68 8.81 -2.47
N ALA A 390 1.82 8.18 -2.24
CA ALA A 390 3.05 8.85 -1.88
C ALA A 390 4.22 8.19 -2.60
N PHE A 391 5.22 9.00 -2.96
CA PHE A 391 6.37 8.57 -3.75
C PHE A 391 7.67 9.01 -3.06
N GLY A 392 8.73 8.21 -3.24
CA GLY A 392 10.06 8.51 -2.74
C GLY A 392 11.15 8.00 -3.68
N VAL A 393 12.11 8.87 -3.99
CA VAL A 393 13.33 8.52 -4.73
C VAL A 393 14.50 8.47 -3.76
N TYR A 394 15.32 7.42 -3.83
CA TYR A 394 16.38 7.15 -2.85
C TYR A 394 17.71 6.76 -3.51
N SER A 395 18.82 7.09 -2.84
CA SER A 395 20.15 6.59 -3.22
C SER A 395 21.20 6.80 -2.12
N THR A 396 22.32 6.09 -2.20
CA THR A 396 23.49 6.32 -1.33
C THR A 396 24.29 7.58 -1.70
N GLU A 397 24.12 8.10 -2.92
CA GLU A 397 24.66 9.40 -3.30
C GLU A 397 23.71 10.52 -2.86
N PRO A 398 24.22 11.64 -2.33
CA PRO A 398 23.40 12.76 -1.92
C PRO A 398 22.81 13.51 -3.13
N PRO A 399 21.58 14.04 -3.04
CA PRO A 399 20.98 14.84 -4.10
C PRO A 399 21.75 16.15 -4.30
N ALA A 400 22.00 16.52 -5.56
CA ALA A 400 22.80 17.72 -5.91
C ALA A 400 22.18 19.01 -5.38
N ASP A 401 20.84 19.12 -5.43
CA ASP A 401 20.08 20.31 -5.03
C ASP A 401 19.42 20.16 -3.65
N GLY A 402 19.81 19.14 -2.87
CA GLY A 402 19.15 18.76 -1.63
C GLY A 402 17.82 18.04 -1.85
N PHE A 403 17.19 17.57 -0.76
CA PHE A 403 15.88 16.92 -0.84
C PHE A 403 14.79 17.91 -1.30
N ARG A 404 13.89 17.43 -2.16
CA ARG A 404 12.74 18.19 -2.66
C ARG A 404 11.43 17.45 -2.41
N TRP A 405 10.38 18.20 -2.07
CA TRP A 405 9.04 17.63 -1.92
C TRP A 405 7.98 18.59 -2.45
N GLU A 406 6.93 18.02 -3.04
CA GLU A 406 5.77 18.76 -3.51
C GLU A 406 4.48 17.97 -3.28
N ASP A 407 3.48 18.64 -2.71
CA ASP A 407 2.09 18.21 -2.78
C ASP A 407 1.54 18.62 -4.15
N VAL A 408 1.13 17.63 -4.94
CA VAL A 408 0.67 17.86 -6.32
C VAL A 408 -0.85 17.85 -6.45
N GLN A 409 -1.59 17.93 -5.33
CA GLN A 409 -3.04 17.76 -5.32
C GLN A 409 -3.78 18.70 -6.27
N ASP A 410 -3.41 19.98 -6.33
CA ASP A 410 -4.04 20.97 -7.22
C ASP A 410 -4.04 20.53 -8.70
N ARG A 411 -2.99 19.80 -9.13
CA ARG A 411 -2.87 19.28 -10.50
C ARG A 411 -3.75 18.08 -10.73
N VAL A 412 -3.94 17.25 -9.70
CA VAL A 412 -4.83 16.08 -9.75
C VAL A 412 -6.29 16.51 -9.72
N ASP A 413 -6.65 17.50 -8.90
CA ASP A 413 -8.01 18.04 -8.80
C ASP A 413 -8.47 18.74 -10.08
N ALA A 414 -7.54 19.16 -10.93
CA ALA A 414 -7.84 19.72 -12.25
C ALA A 414 -8.17 18.64 -13.31
N GLU A 415 -7.94 17.36 -13.01
CA GLU A 415 -8.24 16.27 -13.92
C GLU A 415 -9.75 16.00 -13.96
N PRO A 416 -10.28 15.63 -15.14
CA PRO A 416 -11.71 15.38 -15.30
C PRO A 416 -12.19 14.22 -14.43
N THR A 417 -13.39 14.38 -13.87
CA THR A 417 -14.14 13.36 -13.14
C THR A 417 -15.42 12.99 -13.88
N ARG A 418 -16.19 12.05 -13.32
CA ARG A 418 -17.50 11.63 -13.82
C ARG A 418 -18.57 11.91 -12.77
N GLU A 419 -19.77 12.23 -13.21
CA GLU A 419 -20.93 12.33 -12.32
C GLU A 419 -21.36 10.93 -11.85
N ALA A 420 -21.53 10.78 -10.54
CA ALA A 420 -22.10 9.59 -9.90
C ALA A 420 -23.56 9.84 -9.51
N VAL A 421 -24.45 8.93 -9.90
CA VAL A 421 -25.89 9.02 -9.64
C VAL A 421 -26.30 7.89 -8.70
N VAL A 422 -27.21 8.21 -7.78
CA VAL A 422 -27.89 7.28 -6.86
C VAL A 422 -29.38 7.34 -7.16
N GLY A 423 -30.07 6.21 -7.08
CA GLY A 423 -31.52 6.17 -7.29
C GLY A 423 -31.96 6.26 -8.75
N TRP A 424 -31.07 5.95 -9.71
CA TRP A 424 -31.39 5.94 -11.13
C TRP A 424 -32.10 4.64 -11.54
N GLU A 425 -33.11 4.75 -12.41
CA GLU A 425 -33.84 3.63 -13.00
C GLU A 425 -33.75 3.70 -14.53
N GLY A 426 -33.41 2.59 -15.18
CA GLY A 426 -33.31 2.54 -16.64
C GLY A 426 -32.42 1.42 -17.17
N VAL A 427 -32.16 1.45 -18.48
CA VAL A 427 -31.25 0.51 -19.15
C VAL A 427 -29.95 1.22 -19.50
N GLY A 428 -28.85 0.75 -18.93
CA GLY A 428 -27.51 1.28 -19.18
C GLY A 428 -26.57 0.22 -19.75
N THR A 429 -25.28 0.55 -19.81
CA THR A 429 -24.22 -0.32 -20.32
C THR A 429 -23.21 -0.65 -19.24
N VAL A 430 -22.87 -1.92 -19.09
CA VAL A 430 -21.85 -2.41 -18.15
C VAL A 430 -20.46 -1.93 -18.57
N GLU A 431 -19.76 -1.26 -17.64
CA GLU A 431 -18.39 -0.76 -17.84
C GLU A 431 -17.34 -1.68 -17.19
N THR A 432 -17.67 -2.27 -16.04
CA THR A 432 -16.83 -3.26 -15.31
C THR A 432 -17.65 -3.86 -14.15
N TRP A 433 -17.22 -4.99 -13.61
CA TRP A 433 -17.89 -5.70 -12.53
C TRP A 433 -16.92 -6.51 -11.68
N THR A 434 -17.42 -7.04 -10.57
CA THR A 434 -16.77 -8.10 -9.80
C THR A 434 -17.82 -8.92 -9.06
N ALA A 435 -17.52 -10.20 -8.82
CA ALA A 435 -18.39 -11.11 -8.08
C ALA A 435 -17.65 -11.72 -6.87
N PRO A 436 -17.97 -11.36 -5.62
CA PRO A 436 -17.48 -12.06 -4.44
C PRO A 436 -17.96 -13.52 -4.37
N PHE A 437 -17.11 -14.39 -3.81
CA PHE A 437 -17.36 -15.82 -3.67
C PHE A 437 -17.56 -16.24 -2.22
N GLY A 438 -18.56 -17.09 -2.02
CA GLY A 438 -18.79 -17.79 -0.76
C GLY A 438 -17.73 -18.84 -0.47
N ARG A 439 -17.75 -19.37 0.76
CA ARG A 439 -16.84 -20.47 1.17
C ARG A 439 -17.14 -21.79 0.46
N ASP A 440 -18.33 -21.92 -0.10
CA ASP A 440 -18.78 -23.04 -0.93
C ASP A 440 -18.27 -22.95 -2.38
N GLY A 441 -17.64 -21.84 -2.77
CA GLY A 441 -17.07 -21.64 -4.10
C GLY A 441 -18.05 -21.08 -5.13
N ASN A 442 -19.25 -20.63 -4.71
CA ASN A 442 -20.22 -20.01 -5.60
C ASN A 442 -20.17 -18.47 -5.52
N PRO A 443 -20.39 -17.75 -6.63
CA PRO A 443 -20.54 -16.30 -6.59
C PRO A 443 -21.86 -15.93 -5.88
N GLU A 444 -21.80 -15.00 -4.93
CA GLU A 444 -22.96 -14.64 -4.08
C GLU A 444 -23.83 -13.54 -4.71
N LYS A 445 -23.19 -12.60 -5.39
CA LYS A 445 -23.75 -11.42 -6.05
C LYS A 445 -22.68 -10.83 -6.96
N ALA A 446 -23.04 -9.90 -7.85
CA ALA A 446 -22.04 -9.13 -8.60
C ALA A 446 -22.30 -7.65 -8.46
N PHE A 447 -21.26 -6.89 -8.16
CA PHE A 447 -21.32 -5.44 -8.19
C PHE A 447 -20.89 -4.96 -9.58
N VAL A 448 -21.62 -3.98 -10.12
CA VAL A 448 -21.50 -3.58 -11.53
C VAL A 448 -21.44 -2.06 -11.63
N SER A 449 -20.50 -1.56 -12.45
CA SER A 449 -20.47 -0.17 -12.92
C SER A 449 -21.33 -0.06 -14.16
N VAL A 450 -22.27 0.89 -14.18
CA VAL A 450 -23.16 1.08 -15.31
C VAL A 450 -23.09 2.51 -15.80
N ARG A 451 -22.79 2.69 -17.09
CA ARG A 451 -22.92 3.97 -17.80
C ARG A 451 -24.36 4.14 -18.25
N ILE A 452 -24.97 5.26 -17.86
CA ILE A 452 -26.39 5.52 -18.13
C ILE A 452 -26.67 5.89 -19.60
N SER A 453 -25.63 6.23 -20.36
CA SER A 453 -25.67 6.48 -21.80
C SER A 453 -24.32 6.17 -22.45
N GLU A 454 -24.25 6.19 -23.78
CA GLU A 454 -23.02 5.93 -24.55
C GLU A 454 -22.16 7.19 -24.76
N GLU A 455 -22.64 8.35 -24.33
CA GLU A 455 -21.91 9.61 -24.46
C GLU A 455 -20.63 9.63 -23.59
N PRO A 456 -19.55 10.30 -24.03
CA PRO A 456 -18.28 10.34 -23.29
C PRO A 456 -18.41 10.88 -21.86
N ASP A 457 -19.26 11.88 -21.67
CA ASP A 457 -19.58 12.54 -20.39
C ASP A 457 -20.69 11.82 -19.60
N SER A 458 -21.17 10.66 -20.08
CA SER A 458 -22.23 9.91 -19.40
C SER A 458 -21.91 9.71 -17.93
N ALA A 459 -22.87 10.03 -17.09
CA ALA A 459 -22.85 9.71 -15.67
C ALA A 459 -22.86 8.19 -15.45
N ARG A 460 -22.63 7.81 -14.19
CA ARG A 460 -22.49 6.42 -13.76
C ARG A 460 -23.37 6.11 -12.57
N VAL A 461 -23.89 4.90 -12.55
CA VAL A 461 -24.59 4.30 -11.40
C VAL A 461 -23.94 2.97 -11.04
N PHE A 462 -23.91 2.66 -9.74
CA PHE A 462 -23.52 1.33 -9.27
C PHE A 462 -24.76 0.47 -9.07
N ALA A 463 -24.66 -0.78 -9.49
CA ALA A 463 -25.77 -1.72 -9.43
C ALA A 463 -25.33 -3.08 -8.89
N LEU A 464 -26.31 -3.89 -8.49
CA LEU A 464 -26.12 -5.22 -7.94
C LEU A 464 -26.92 -6.25 -8.73
N LEU A 465 -26.22 -7.24 -9.28
CA LEU A 465 -26.82 -8.47 -9.77
C LEU A 465 -26.92 -9.49 -8.63
N ASP A 466 -28.00 -10.26 -8.62
CA ASP A 466 -28.19 -11.38 -7.70
C ASP A 466 -27.24 -12.55 -8.00
N ALA A 467 -27.40 -13.67 -7.29
CA ALA A 467 -26.54 -14.84 -7.45
C ALA A 467 -26.61 -15.45 -8.86
N GLU A 468 -27.78 -15.42 -9.52
CA GLU A 468 -27.94 -15.96 -10.87
C GLU A 468 -27.22 -15.07 -11.89
N GLY A 469 -27.42 -13.76 -11.80
CA GLY A 469 -26.72 -12.77 -12.62
C GLY A 469 -25.21 -12.77 -12.37
N ALA A 470 -24.76 -12.94 -11.13
CA ALA A 470 -23.35 -13.07 -10.80
C ALA A 470 -22.72 -14.33 -11.41
N ALA A 471 -23.43 -15.46 -11.35
CA ALA A 471 -22.96 -16.70 -11.96
C ALA A 471 -22.90 -16.60 -13.49
N ALA A 472 -23.81 -15.85 -14.12
CA ALA A 472 -23.73 -15.53 -15.54
C ALA A 472 -22.53 -14.63 -15.88
N ALA A 473 -22.30 -13.58 -15.07
CA ALA A 473 -21.20 -12.64 -15.24
C ALA A 473 -19.81 -13.26 -15.06
N VAL A 474 -19.69 -14.29 -14.23
CA VAL A 474 -18.44 -15.06 -14.04
C VAL A 474 -18.21 -16.05 -15.18
N ARG A 475 -19.26 -16.70 -15.69
CA ARG A 475 -19.12 -17.71 -16.77
C ARG A 475 -18.98 -17.08 -18.15
N GLY A 476 -19.58 -15.92 -18.35
CA GLY A 476 -19.51 -15.15 -19.60
C GLY A 476 -18.69 -13.88 -19.44
N ASP A 477 -18.72 -13.05 -20.47
CA ASP A 477 -18.16 -11.71 -20.46
C ASP A 477 -19.31 -10.72 -20.64
N ILE A 478 -19.61 -9.91 -19.62
CA ILE A 478 -20.70 -8.94 -19.64
C ILE A 478 -20.22 -7.52 -19.96
N ALA A 479 -18.96 -7.35 -20.40
CA ALA A 479 -18.46 -6.04 -20.82
C ALA A 479 -19.31 -5.48 -21.96
N GLY A 480 -19.79 -4.25 -21.81
CA GLY A 480 -20.65 -3.61 -22.80
C GLY A 480 -22.09 -4.15 -22.85
N ALA A 481 -22.45 -5.15 -22.04
CA ALA A 481 -23.81 -5.68 -22.00
C ALA A 481 -24.82 -4.62 -21.54
N LYS A 482 -26.07 -4.73 -22.02
CA LYS A 482 -27.17 -3.90 -21.55
C LYS A 482 -27.72 -4.47 -20.25
N ILE A 483 -27.94 -3.60 -19.27
CA ILE A 483 -28.39 -3.96 -17.93
C ILE A 483 -29.50 -3.01 -17.49
N ARG A 484 -30.60 -3.56 -16.98
CA ARG A 484 -31.69 -2.79 -16.38
C ARG A 484 -31.38 -2.61 -14.90
N VAL A 485 -31.30 -1.36 -14.47
CA VAL A 485 -31.07 -0.96 -13.08
C VAL A 485 -32.37 -0.39 -12.52
N GLU A 486 -32.72 -0.83 -11.32
CA GLU A 486 -33.86 -0.34 -10.54
C GLU A 486 -33.40 0.76 -9.57
N ALA A 487 -34.32 1.62 -9.13
CA ALA A 487 -33.99 2.76 -8.26
C ALA A 487 -33.31 2.36 -6.92
N ASP A 488 -33.51 1.14 -6.44
CA ASP A 488 -32.86 0.64 -5.22
C ASP A 488 -31.42 0.15 -5.45
N GLY A 489 -30.95 0.11 -6.70
CA GLY A 489 -29.62 -0.35 -7.10
C GLY A 489 -29.58 -1.84 -7.46
N THR A 490 -30.69 -2.57 -7.39
CA THR A 490 -30.76 -3.92 -7.96
C THR A 490 -30.79 -3.86 -9.49
N ALA A 491 -30.33 -4.92 -10.15
CA ALA A 491 -30.27 -4.96 -11.60
C ALA A 491 -30.45 -6.35 -12.21
N THR A 492 -30.81 -6.38 -13.49
CA THR A 492 -30.94 -7.59 -14.32
C THR A 492 -30.30 -7.41 -15.69
N LEU A 493 -29.61 -8.44 -16.18
CA LEU A 493 -29.10 -8.47 -17.57
C LEU A 493 -30.29 -8.49 -18.55
N VAL A 494 -30.19 -7.75 -19.66
CA VAL A 494 -31.28 -7.59 -20.66
C VAL A 494 -31.12 -8.50 -21.85
#